data_AF-A0A7Y5Q3U8-F1
#
_entry.id   AF-A0A7Y5Q3U8-F1
#
_cell.length_a   1.000
_cell.length_b   1.000
_cell.length_c   1.000
_cell.angle_alpha   90.00
_cell.angle_beta   90.00
_cell.angle_gamma   90.00
#
_symmetry.space_group_name_H-M   'P 1'
#
loop_
_entity.id
_entity.type
_entity.pdbx_description
1 polymer ?
#
loop_
_entity_poly.entity_id
_entity_poly.type
_entity_poly.pdbx_seq_one_letter_code
_entity_poly.pdbx_strand_id
1 'polypeptide(L)'
;MAADRIGWRLTFEDHFERPQLDDLHWFAAYRSGRKEYFRRLGLPSRWTDHNGHWVVENSLLKLRIAADLPYRARPSDPCVSCVQTSDHRFGASTAEYQVLDKFAQKYGWFECRCRCPRGEGLLSAF
;
A
#
# COMPACT_ATOMS: atom_id res chain seq x y z
N MET A 1 25.20 -1.35 7.66
CA MET A 1 24.91 -1.54 9.09
C MET A 1 24.03 -0.39 9.54
N ALA A 2 22.76 -0.65 9.83
CA ALA A 2 21.87 0.38 10.38
C ALA A 2 22.45 0.86 11.72
N ALA A 3 22.54 2.17 11.91
CA ALA A 3 23.13 2.74 13.10
C ALA A 3 22.36 2.28 14.35
N ASP A 4 23.07 1.70 15.31
CA ASP A 4 22.54 1.24 16.60
C ASP A 4 21.80 2.39 17.30
N ARG A 5 20.48 2.41 17.19
CA ARG A 5 19.64 3.26 18.04
C ARG A 5 19.52 2.55 19.37
N ILE A 6 20.38 2.93 20.30
CA ILE A 6 20.41 2.38 21.67
C ILE A 6 18.98 2.39 22.24
N GLY A 7 18.52 1.22 22.68
CA GLY A 7 17.17 1.02 23.24
C GLY A 7 16.07 0.66 22.24
N TRP A 8 16.35 0.69 20.93
CA TRP A 8 15.41 0.24 19.90
C TRP A 8 15.75 -1.17 19.41
N ARG A 9 14.72 -1.98 19.20
CA ARG A 9 14.84 -3.31 18.57
C ARG A 9 14.06 -3.31 17.26
N LEU A 10 14.70 -3.76 16.20
CA LEU A 10 14.06 -3.95 14.92
C LEU A 10 13.04 -5.11 15.00
N THR A 11 11.80 -4.84 14.58
CA THR A 11 10.67 -5.79 14.63
C THR A 11 10.14 -6.17 13.25
N PHE A 12 10.37 -5.33 12.25
CA PHE A 12 9.96 -5.55 10.87
C PHE A 12 10.86 -4.74 9.94
N GLU A 13 11.32 -5.36 8.87
CA GLU A 13 12.01 -4.70 7.77
C GLU A 13 11.76 -5.43 6.45
N ASP A 14 11.91 -4.70 5.36
CA ASP A 14 12.04 -5.28 4.04
C ASP A 14 13.03 -4.46 3.22
N HIS A 15 14.11 -5.11 2.79
CA HIS A 15 15.17 -4.51 1.95
C HIS A 15 14.90 -4.71 0.45
N PHE A 16 13.80 -5.39 0.09
CA PHE A 16 13.38 -5.68 -1.27
C PHE A 16 14.47 -6.38 -2.11
N GLU A 17 15.30 -7.22 -1.50
CA GLU A 17 16.43 -7.88 -2.19
C GLU A 17 15.99 -8.97 -3.18
N ARG A 18 14.80 -9.54 -2.97
CA ARG A 18 14.22 -10.55 -3.86
C ARG A 18 13.54 -9.86 -5.05
N PRO A 19 13.55 -10.45 -6.26
CA PRO A 19 12.87 -9.89 -7.43
C PRO A 19 11.33 -9.96 -7.34
N GLN A 20 10.78 -10.29 -6.18
CA GLN A 20 9.36 -10.54 -5.91
C GLN A 20 9.04 -9.92 -4.55
N LEU A 21 7.81 -9.43 -4.42
CA LEU A 21 7.29 -8.93 -3.16
C LEU A 21 7.12 -10.10 -2.18
N ASP A 22 7.49 -9.91 -0.91
CA ASP A 22 7.29 -10.94 0.10
C ASP A 22 5.80 -11.06 0.47
N ASP A 23 5.17 -12.14 0.04
CA ASP A 23 3.77 -12.45 0.32
C ASP A 23 3.51 -12.76 1.81
N LEU A 24 4.52 -12.88 2.66
CA LEU A 24 4.34 -12.90 4.12
C LEU A 24 4.25 -11.50 4.71
N HIS A 25 4.75 -10.47 4.03
CA HIS A 25 4.78 -9.10 4.52
C HIS A 25 3.72 -8.20 3.88
N TRP A 26 3.48 -8.34 2.58
CA TRP A 26 2.77 -7.31 1.81
C TRP A 26 1.57 -7.83 1.02
N PHE A 27 0.50 -7.05 0.97
CA PHE A 27 -0.58 -7.18 0.00
C PHE A 27 -0.40 -6.12 -1.09
N ALA A 28 -0.37 -6.54 -2.34
CA ALA A 28 -0.25 -5.67 -3.51
C ALA A 28 -1.60 -5.13 -4.02
N ALA A 29 -2.39 -4.52 -3.15
CA ALA A 29 -3.67 -3.93 -3.53
C ALA A 29 -4.03 -2.77 -2.60
N TYR A 30 -4.81 -1.81 -3.10
CA TYR A 30 -5.34 -0.72 -2.27
C TYR A 30 -6.71 -1.08 -1.71
N ARG A 31 -6.74 -1.83 -0.61
CA ARG A 31 -7.98 -2.26 0.06
C ARG A 31 -8.04 -1.72 1.48
N SER A 32 -8.15 -0.40 1.55
CA SER A 32 -8.26 0.34 2.81
C SER A 32 -9.70 0.30 3.33
N GLY A 33 -9.87 0.13 4.64
CA GLY A 33 -11.18 0.29 5.28
C GLY A 33 -11.79 1.68 5.17
N ARG A 34 -11.02 2.68 4.72
CA ARG A 34 -11.54 4.00 4.36
C ARG A 34 -12.58 3.95 3.24
N LYS A 35 -12.47 2.99 2.30
CA LYS A 35 -13.44 2.87 1.19
C LYS A 35 -14.82 2.49 1.72
N GLU A 36 -14.87 1.51 2.61
CA GLU A 36 -16.10 1.10 3.28
C GLU A 36 -16.69 2.24 4.11
N TYR A 37 -15.84 2.98 4.84
CA TYR A 37 -16.26 4.15 5.58
C TYR A 37 -16.92 5.21 4.67
N PHE A 38 -16.32 5.55 3.53
CA PHE A 38 -16.89 6.50 2.57
C PHE A 38 -18.19 5.99 1.95
N ARG A 39 -18.26 4.71 1.59
CA ARG A 39 -19.49 4.09 1.09
C ARG A 39 -20.65 4.27 2.07
N ARG A 40 -20.42 4.07 3.37
CA ARG A 40 -21.45 4.27 4.42
C ARG A 40 -21.91 5.70 4.56
N LEU A 41 -21.04 6.67 4.27
CA LEU A 41 -21.38 8.09 4.27
C LEU A 41 -22.00 8.56 2.94
N GLY A 42 -22.15 7.68 1.96
CA GLY A 42 -22.57 8.06 0.60
C GLY A 42 -21.53 8.93 -0.13
N LEU A 43 -20.28 8.91 0.33
CA LEU A 43 -19.19 9.66 -0.28
C LEU A 43 -18.48 8.82 -1.33
N PRO A 44 -18.14 9.40 -2.51
CA PRO A 44 -17.41 8.67 -3.53
C PRO A 44 -16.00 8.33 -3.02
N SER A 45 -15.53 7.13 -3.34
CA SER A 45 -14.13 6.78 -3.12
C SER A 45 -13.24 7.54 -4.10
N ARG A 46 -12.10 8.03 -3.61
CA ARG A 46 -11.14 8.76 -4.45
C ARG A 46 -10.41 7.85 -5.44
N TRP A 47 -10.22 6.56 -5.11
CA TRP A 47 -9.37 5.63 -5.85
C TRP A 47 -10.13 4.36 -6.23
N THR A 48 -9.88 3.81 -7.41
CA THR A 48 -10.46 2.52 -7.83
C THR A 48 -9.75 1.33 -7.15
N ASP A 49 -10.48 0.24 -6.89
CA ASP A 49 -9.93 -0.99 -6.29
C ASP A 49 -9.22 -1.82 -7.35
N HIS A 50 -7.91 -1.64 -7.46
CA HIS A 50 -7.08 -2.47 -8.32
C HIS A 50 -5.89 -3.00 -7.55
N ASN A 51 -5.36 -4.13 -8.03
CA ASN A 51 -4.05 -4.58 -7.61
C ASN A 51 -3.05 -3.47 -7.96
N GLY A 52 -2.18 -3.13 -7.01
CA GLY A 52 -1.14 -2.13 -7.26
C GLY A 52 -0.24 -2.61 -8.38
N HIS A 53 0.19 -1.71 -9.27
CA HIS A 53 1.23 -2.03 -10.23
C HIS A 53 2.59 -1.77 -9.60
N TRP A 54 3.34 -2.83 -9.36
CA TRP A 54 4.63 -2.78 -8.68
C TRP A 54 5.66 -3.65 -9.39
N VAL A 55 6.93 -3.36 -9.12
CA VAL A 55 8.05 -4.24 -9.43
C VAL A 55 9.12 -4.08 -8.36
N VAL A 56 9.91 -5.13 -8.13
CA VAL A 56 11.15 -5.04 -7.37
C VAL A 56 12.34 -5.17 -8.32
N GLU A 57 13.15 -4.12 -8.41
CA GLU A 57 14.30 -4.06 -9.31
C GLU A 57 15.47 -3.35 -8.61
N ASN A 58 16.66 -3.95 -8.64
CA ASN A 58 17.88 -3.40 -8.00
C ASN A 58 17.67 -3.07 -6.51
N SER A 59 17.05 -3.99 -5.77
CA SER A 59 16.71 -3.84 -4.35
C SER A 59 15.83 -2.63 -4.03
N LEU A 60 14.97 -2.23 -4.97
CA LEU A 60 14.01 -1.14 -4.80
C LEU A 60 12.61 -1.61 -5.17
N LEU A 61 11.67 -1.47 -4.23
CA LEU A 61 10.25 -1.50 -4.55
C LEU A 61 9.87 -0.25 -5.35
N LYS A 62 9.38 -0.45 -6.57
CA LYS A 62 8.86 0.61 -7.43
C LYS A 62 7.35 0.46 -7.54
N LEU A 63 6.61 1.41 -6.96
CA LEU A 63 5.18 1.57 -7.18
C LEU A 63 4.99 2.38 -8.46
N ARG A 64 4.55 1.72 -9.53
CA ARG A 64 4.53 2.29 -10.88
C ARG A 64 3.14 2.76 -11.25
N ILE A 65 3.05 3.93 -11.86
CA ILE A 65 1.87 4.40 -12.60
C ILE A 65 2.36 4.69 -14.03
N ALA A 66 1.72 4.05 -14.99
CA ALA A 66 1.98 4.14 -16.42
C ALA A 66 0.70 4.57 -17.16
N ALA A 67 0.75 4.65 -18.49
CA ALA A 67 -0.37 5.12 -19.32
C ALA A 67 -1.61 4.20 -19.27
N ASP A 68 -1.41 2.92 -18.94
CA ASP A 68 -2.41 1.85 -18.94
C ASP A 68 -2.46 1.09 -17.60
N LEU A 69 -1.44 1.25 -16.75
CA LEU A 69 -1.33 0.58 -15.45
C LEU A 69 -1.18 1.58 -14.28
N PRO A 70 -1.69 1.27 -13.08
CA PRO A 70 -2.67 0.22 -12.82
C PRO A 70 -3.97 0.47 -13.61
N TYR A 71 -4.75 -0.59 -13.83
CA TYR A 71 -5.95 -0.54 -14.67
C TYR A 71 -6.84 0.64 -14.28
N ARG A 72 -7.41 1.30 -15.30
CA ARG A 72 -8.37 2.38 -15.15
C ARG A 72 -9.31 2.37 -16.35
N ALA A 73 -10.61 2.58 -16.11
CA ALA A 73 -11.60 2.54 -17.19
C ALA A 73 -11.40 3.69 -18.19
N ARG A 74 -10.97 4.86 -17.71
CA ARG A 74 -10.54 6.00 -18.51
C ARG A 74 -9.17 6.48 -18.03
N PRO A 75 -8.33 7.07 -18.91
CA PRO A 75 -7.04 7.61 -18.52
C PRO A 75 -7.08 8.64 -17.39
N SER A 76 -8.19 9.39 -17.27
CA SER A 76 -8.42 10.41 -16.25
C SER A 76 -8.91 9.85 -14.91
N ASP A 77 -9.29 8.58 -14.83
CA ASP A 77 -9.79 8.01 -13.59
C ASP A 77 -8.63 7.88 -12.58
N PRO A 78 -8.82 8.34 -11.32
CA PRO A 78 -7.76 8.26 -10.34
C PRO A 78 -7.41 6.80 -10.03
N CYS A 79 -6.11 6.52 -9.99
CA CYS A 79 -5.59 5.18 -9.72
C CYS A 79 -4.47 5.23 -8.68
N VAL A 80 -4.15 4.08 -8.10
CA VAL A 80 -3.16 3.97 -7.04
C VAL A 80 -2.36 2.69 -7.19
N SER A 81 -1.04 2.79 -7.07
CA SER A 81 -0.14 1.66 -6.89
C SER A 81 0.38 1.70 -5.46
N CYS A 82 0.05 0.68 -4.68
CA CYS A 82 0.47 0.58 -3.29
C CYS A 82 0.72 -0.87 -2.87
N VAL A 83 1.45 -1.00 -1.77
CA VAL A 83 1.52 -2.20 -0.96
C VAL A 83 1.09 -1.85 0.46
N GLN A 84 0.50 -2.80 1.17
CA GLN A 84 0.05 -2.62 2.55
C GLN A 84 0.24 -3.90 3.34
N THR A 85 0.48 -3.81 4.64
CA THR A 85 0.63 -4.99 5.52
C THR A 85 -0.71 -5.48 6.08
N SER A 86 -1.81 -4.77 5.79
CA SER A 86 -3.17 -5.11 6.18
C SER A 86 -4.11 -5.00 4.97
N ASP A 87 -4.96 -6.00 4.74
CA ASP A 87 -6.00 -6.00 3.71
C ASP A 87 -7.38 -6.05 4.39
N HIS A 88 -8.15 -4.96 4.27
CA HIS A 88 -9.47 -4.86 4.86
C HIS A 88 -10.55 -5.16 3.82
N ARG A 89 -11.23 -6.30 3.98
CA ARG A 89 -12.29 -6.76 3.09
C ARG A 89 -13.63 -6.63 3.80
N PHE A 90 -14.56 -5.90 3.18
CA PHE A 90 -15.91 -5.73 3.68
C PHE A 90 -16.90 -6.30 2.67
N GLY A 91 -17.82 -7.12 3.14
CA GLY A 91 -18.93 -7.68 2.39
C GLY A 91 -20.12 -6.73 2.35
N ALA A 92 -21.30 -7.26 2.04
CA ALA A 92 -22.50 -6.44 1.85
C ALA A 92 -23.00 -5.83 3.16
N SER A 93 -22.82 -6.56 4.27
CA SER A 93 -23.26 -6.18 5.61
C SER A 93 -22.11 -5.90 6.57
N THR A 94 -22.41 -5.25 7.71
CA THR A 94 -21.42 -5.00 8.79
C THR A 94 -20.98 -6.27 9.50
N ALA A 95 -21.70 -7.38 9.34
CA ALA A 95 -21.33 -8.68 9.87
C ALA A 95 -20.29 -9.40 8.98
N GLU A 96 -20.20 -9.00 7.70
CA GLU A 96 -19.26 -9.56 6.74
C GLU A 96 -18.04 -8.64 6.66
N TYR A 97 -17.07 -8.83 7.56
CA TYR A 97 -15.79 -8.17 7.41
C TYR A 97 -14.65 -9.15 7.72
N GLN A 98 -13.55 -8.97 7.02
CA GLN A 98 -12.32 -9.71 7.23
C GLN A 98 -11.16 -8.72 7.15
N VAL A 99 -10.39 -8.63 8.24
CA VAL A 99 -9.12 -7.92 8.25
C VAL A 99 -8.03 -8.98 8.20
N LEU A 100 -7.22 -8.93 7.14
CA LEU A 100 -6.07 -9.81 6.98
C LEU A 100 -4.81 -9.02 7.32
N ASP A 101 -4.26 -9.25 8.50
CA ASP A 101 -3.04 -8.59 8.95
C ASP A 101 -1.84 -9.52 8.78
N LYS A 102 -0.87 -9.07 7.97
CA LYS A 102 0.47 -9.68 7.88
C LYS A 102 1.41 -9.09 8.92
N PHE A 103 1.33 -7.78 9.11
CA PHE A 103 2.05 -7.06 10.14
C PHE A 103 1.26 -5.83 10.58
N ALA A 104 1.14 -5.64 11.90
CA ALA A 104 0.61 -4.44 12.51
C ALA A 104 1.39 -4.14 13.79
N GLN A 105 1.68 -2.86 14.02
CA GLN A 105 2.41 -2.44 15.21
C GLN A 105 1.71 -1.26 15.87
N LYS A 106 1.44 -1.41 17.16
CA LYS A 106 0.91 -0.35 18.02
C LYS A 106 2.08 0.31 18.74
N TYR A 107 2.35 1.57 18.40
CA TYR A 107 3.49 2.38 18.87
C TYR A 107 4.85 1.94 18.32
N GLY A 108 5.84 2.82 18.40
CA GLY A 108 7.20 2.56 17.99
C GLY A 108 7.64 3.48 16.86
N TRP A 109 8.68 3.07 16.14
CA TRP A 109 9.36 3.90 15.16
C TRP A 109 9.25 3.27 13.78
N PHE A 110 8.85 4.07 12.79
CA PHE A 110 8.68 3.64 11.40
C PHE A 110 9.55 4.52 10.50
N GLU A 111 10.32 3.90 9.61
CA GLU A 111 11.10 4.61 8.60
C GLU A 111 10.88 3.99 7.23
N CYS A 112 10.90 4.85 6.23
CA CYS A 112 11.02 4.45 4.84
C CYS A 112 12.05 5.34 4.18
N ARG A 113 12.94 4.73 3.40
CA ARG A 113 13.80 5.46 2.47
C ARG A 113 13.19 5.37 1.09
N CYS A 114 12.55 6.46 0.65
CA CYS A 114 11.85 6.49 -0.64
C CYS A 114 12.29 7.69 -1.50
N ARG A 115 11.99 7.59 -2.80
CA ARG A 115 12.03 8.71 -3.75
C ARG A 115 10.64 8.90 -4.33
N CYS A 116 10.05 10.07 -4.09
CA CYS A 116 8.74 10.39 -4.63
C CYS A 116 8.84 10.82 -6.11
N PRO A 117 7.89 10.40 -6.97
CA PRO A 117 7.77 10.92 -8.32
C PRO A 117 7.37 12.41 -8.30
N ARG A 118 7.60 13.10 -9.41
CA ARG A 118 7.24 14.52 -9.59
C ARG A 118 6.26 14.63 -10.76
N GLY A 119 5.29 15.53 -10.64
CA GLY A 119 4.27 15.77 -11.66
C GLY A 119 2.96 16.20 -11.03
N GLU A 120 2.11 16.85 -11.82
CA GLU A 120 0.77 17.22 -11.39
C GLU A 120 -0.11 15.98 -11.17
N GLY A 121 -0.97 16.02 -10.16
CA GLY A 121 -1.90 14.94 -9.83
C GLY A 121 -1.28 13.75 -9.09
N LEU A 122 0.04 13.69 -8.94
CA LEU A 122 0.72 12.63 -8.20
C LEU A 122 0.65 12.86 -6.68
N LEU A 123 0.30 11.81 -5.95
CA LEU A 123 0.27 11.80 -4.49
C LEU A 123 1.04 10.58 -3.98
N SER A 124 2.08 10.83 -3.18
CA SER A 124 2.84 9.79 -2.49
C SER A 124 2.45 9.75 -1.02
N ALA A 125 2.35 8.56 -0.45
CA ALA A 125 2.03 8.34 0.96
C ALA A 125 2.91 7.21 1.52
N PHE A 126 3.35 7.37 2.76
CA PHE A 126 3.93 6.36 3.63
C PHE A 126 3.14 6.37 4.94
#